data_AF-I1IJK2-F1
#
_entry.id   AF-I1IJK2-F1
#
_cell.length_a   1.000
_cell.length_b   1.000
_cell.length_c   1.000
_cell.angle_alpha   90.00
_cell.angle_beta   90.00
_cell.angle_gamma   90.00
#
_symmetry.space_group_name_H-M   'P 1'
#
loop_
_entity.id
_entity.type
_entity.pdbx_description
1 polymer ?
#
loop_
_entity_poly.entity_id
_entity_poly.type
_entity_poly.pdbx_seq_one_letter_code
_entity_poly.pdbx_strand_id
1 'polypeptide(L)'
;MDLFSGRWVPSQHLRIFDWYNAGVFSTLPAWIRRYPSHLSNLSDLRINVKNLQEEDLRVLGMLPSLRILGLCSTHQTERLLVIGADAFHCLATFIVHLTPPAQIIFGQGVLPRAEEVGFSFGVRLAKDEGNDDFDSGLGNLLSLQRAFLRICCGGVTVGVARKAEAVLRHQVDVHPNHPEATISTGQSIPQDADEDQLL
;
A
#
# COMPACT_ATOMS: atom_id res chain seq x y z
N MET A 1 -3.13 1.08 21.17
CA MET A 1 -4.07 1.73 22.11
C MET A 1 -5.36 1.85 21.35
N ASP A 2 -6.41 1.14 21.71
CA ASP A 2 -7.70 1.22 21.00
C ASP A 2 -8.51 2.38 21.58
N LEU A 3 -8.11 3.60 21.21
CA LEU A 3 -8.54 4.89 21.80
C LEU A 3 -10.05 5.14 21.84
N PHE A 4 -10.84 4.28 21.21
CA PHE A 4 -12.28 4.43 21.19
C PHE A 4 -13.04 3.29 21.83
N SER A 5 -12.41 2.18 22.25
CA SER A 5 -13.06 1.02 22.92
C SER A 5 -14.46 0.68 22.36
N GLY A 6 -14.71 0.90 21.05
CA GLY A 6 -16.00 0.76 20.38
C GLY A 6 -17.11 1.77 20.73
N ARG A 7 -16.85 2.82 21.52
CA ARG A 7 -17.83 3.80 22.03
C ARG A 7 -17.90 5.11 21.24
N TRP A 8 -16.88 5.44 20.45
CA TRP A 8 -16.94 6.63 19.62
C TRP A 8 -17.92 6.44 18.45
N VAL A 9 -18.73 7.47 18.21
CA VAL A 9 -19.68 7.53 17.11
C VAL A 9 -19.27 8.71 16.22
N PRO A 10 -18.87 8.48 14.96
CA PRO A 10 -18.52 9.56 14.05
C PRO A 10 -19.75 10.42 13.75
N SER A 11 -19.54 11.72 13.53
CA SER A 11 -20.58 12.59 12.96
C SER A 11 -20.86 12.18 11.51
N GLN A 12 -22.13 12.25 11.08
CA GLN A 12 -22.51 12.05 9.67
C GLN A 12 -21.87 13.05 8.69
N HIS A 13 -21.33 14.16 9.22
CA HIS A 13 -20.62 15.18 8.46
C HIS A 13 -19.10 15.01 8.50
N LEU A 14 -18.59 13.91 9.08
CA LEU A 14 -17.16 13.63 9.11
C LEU A 14 -16.65 13.44 7.68
N ARG A 15 -15.74 14.32 7.27
CA ARG A 15 -15.07 14.27 5.95
C ARG A 15 -13.62 13.84 6.03
N ILE A 16 -12.96 14.16 7.13
CA ILE A 16 -11.53 13.93 7.33
C ILE A 16 -11.37 13.27 8.69
N PHE A 17 -10.65 12.16 8.73
CA PHE A 17 -10.20 11.52 9.95
C PHE A 17 -8.71 11.22 9.83
N ASP A 18 -7.89 12.03 10.50
CA ASP A 18 -6.43 11.88 10.51
C ASP A 18 -5.96 11.51 11.92
N TRP A 19 -5.47 10.29 12.06
CA TRP A 19 -4.87 9.74 13.27
C TRP A 19 -3.44 9.24 13.02
N TYR A 20 -2.85 9.58 11.89
CA TYR A 20 -1.61 8.97 11.42
C TYR A 20 -0.41 9.26 12.33
N ASN A 21 -0.37 10.43 12.97
CA ASN A 21 0.71 10.78 13.91
C ASN A 21 0.29 10.65 15.40
N ALA A 22 -0.95 10.26 15.67
CA ALA A 22 -1.51 10.27 17.02
C ALA A 22 -1.43 8.89 17.71
N GLY A 23 -1.31 7.80 16.96
CA GLY A 23 -1.10 6.47 17.53
C GLY A 23 -1.37 5.33 16.56
N VAL A 24 -1.42 4.12 17.11
CA VAL A 24 -1.66 2.87 16.36
C VAL A 24 -2.81 2.11 17.00
N PHE A 25 -3.82 1.78 16.18
CA PHE A 25 -4.93 0.90 16.52
C PHE A 25 -4.49 -0.57 16.46
N SER A 26 -5.05 -1.42 17.31
CA SER A 26 -4.72 -2.85 17.28
C SER A 26 -5.26 -3.53 16.01
N THR A 27 -6.44 -3.14 15.57
CA THR A 27 -7.14 -3.60 14.36
C THR A 27 -7.86 -2.41 13.72
N LEU A 28 -8.54 -2.61 12.58
CA LEU A 28 -9.38 -1.57 11.99
C LEU A 28 -10.42 -1.07 13.01
N PRO A 29 -10.53 0.25 13.25
CA PRO A 29 -11.46 0.79 14.23
C PRO A 29 -12.91 0.33 14.00
N ALA A 30 -13.54 -0.25 15.02
CA ALA A 30 -14.86 -0.88 14.90
C ALA A 30 -15.97 0.07 14.42
N TRP A 31 -15.84 1.38 14.63
CA TRP A 31 -16.80 2.37 14.15
C TRP A 31 -16.85 2.46 12.62
N ILE A 32 -15.78 2.08 11.92
CA ILE A 32 -15.75 1.99 10.44
C ILE A 32 -16.77 0.96 9.96
N ARG A 33 -16.80 -0.21 10.63
CA ARG A 33 -17.73 -1.29 10.32
C ARG A 33 -19.14 -1.05 10.87
N ARG A 34 -19.23 -0.39 12.02
CA ARG A 34 -20.50 -0.23 12.76
C ARG A 34 -21.40 0.89 12.23
N TYR A 35 -20.82 1.95 11.67
CA TYR A 35 -21.57 3.13 11.26
C TYR A 35 -21.29 3.55 9.80
N PRO A 36 -21.48 2.66 8.80
CA PRO A 36 -21.17 2.97 7.40
C PRO A 36 -21.96 4.18 6.86
N SER A 37 -23.20 4.39 7.31
CA SER A 37 -24.03 5.55 6.93
C SER A 37 -23.49 6.88 7.47
N HIS A 38 -22.76 6.86 8.59
CA HIS A 38 -22.12 8.07 9.12
C HIS A 38 -20.86 8.44 8.34
N LEU A 39 -20.29 7.47 7.61
CA LEU A 39 -19.06 7.62 6.85
C LEU A 39 -19.31 7.86 5.37
N SER A 40 -20.57 8.07 4.96
CA SER A 40 -20.90 8.35 3.57
C SER A 40 -20.24 9.62 3.03
N ASN A 41 -19.85 10.56 3.91
CA ASN A 41 -19.13 11.78 3.54
C ASN A 41 -17.62 11.71 3.83
N LEU A 42 -17.11 10.60 4.39
CA LEU A 42 -15.69 10.46 4.72
C LEU A 42 -14.87 10.39 3.43
N SER A 43 -14.09 11.44 3.17
CA SER A 43 -13.28 11.60 1.97
C SER A 43 -11.79 11.39 2.19
N ASP A 44 -11.32 11.57 3.42
CA ASP A 44 -9.90 11.46 3.78
C ASP A 44 -9.77 10.67 5.07
N LEU A 45 -9.12 9.51 4.98
CA LEU A 45 -8.87 8.64 6.12
C LEU A 45 -7.37 8.35 6.21
N ARG A 46 -6.75 8.76 7.31
CA ARG A 46 -5.36 8.45 7.62
C ARG A 46 -5.22 7.79 8.98
N ILE A 47 -4.79 6.53 9.03
CA ILE A 47 -4.69 5.75 10.28
C ILE A 47 -3.50 4.80 10.26
N ASN A 48 -3.04 4.40 11.45
CA ASN A 48 -2.14 3.25 11.62
C ASN A 48 -2.87 2.11 12.31
N VAL A 49 -2.70 0.90 11.81
CA VAL A 49 -3.20 -0.34 12.39
C VAL A 49 -2.04 -1.29 12.67
N LYS A 50 -2.17 -2.19 13.64
CA LYS A 50 -1.18 -3.26 13.84
C LYS A 50 -1.39 -4.38 12.85
N ASN A 51 -2.60 -4.94 12.83
CA ASN A 51 -2.96 -6.03 11.94
C ASN A 51 -3.99 -5.51 10.94
N LEU A 52 -3.67 -5.60 9.66
CA LEU A 52 -4.58 -5.28 8.55
C LEU A 52 -4.95 -6.57 7.83
N GLN A 53 -6.24 -6.83 7.68
CA GLN A 53 -6.74 -7.98 6.93
C GLN A 53 -7.27 -7.57 5.55
N GLU A 54 -7.33 -8.49 4.59
CA GLU A 54 -7.98 -8.26 3.29
C GLU A 54 -9.42 -7.72 3.46
N GLU A 55 -10.17 -8.29 4.40
CA GLU A 55 -11.54 -7.88 4.71
C GLU A 55 -11.62 -6.45 5.29
N ASP A 56 -10.54 -5.92 5.88
CA ASP A 56 -10.47 -4.51 6.30
C ASP A 56 -10.33 -3.58 5.11
N LEU A 57 -9.49 -3.93 4.13
CA LEU A 57 -9.37 -3.20 2.88
C LEU A 57 -10.68 -3.22 2.09
N ARG A 58 -11.39 -4.36 2.09
CA ARG A 58 -12.73 -4.45 1.48
C ARG A 58 -13.69 -3.45 2.09
N VAL A 59 -13.78 -3.39 3.42
CA VAL A 59 -14.66 -2.42 4.10
C VAL A 59 -14.28 -0.98 3.79
N LEU A 60 -12.99 -0.66 3.80
CA LEU A 60 -12.51 0.68 3.43
C LEU A 60 -12.84 1.01 1.96
N GLY A 61 -12.74 0.00 1.08
CA GLY A 61 -13.06 0.10 -0.33
C GLY A 61 -14.52 0.38 -0.64
N MET A 62 -15.43 -0.01 0.25
CA MET A 62 -16.86 0.25 0.12
C MET A 62 -17.29 1.64 0.59
N LEU A 63 -16.37 2.47 1.10
CA LEU A 63 -16.69 3.83 1.54
C LEU A 63 -16.95 4.72 0.31
N PRO A 64 -18.18 5.27 0.15
CA PRO A 64 -18.64 5.80 -1.14
C PRO A 64 -17.95 7.10 -1.55
N SER A 65 -17.45 7.89 -0.58
CA SER A 65 -16.81 9.19 -0.84
C SER A 65 -15.31 9.19 -0.58
N LEU A 66 -14.71 8.04 -0.26
CA LEU A 66 -13.30 7.98 0.13
C LEU A 66 -12.41 8.32 -1.07
N ARG A 67 -11.68 9.44 -0.97
CA ARG A 67 -10.77 9.93 -2.01
C ARG A 67 -9.30 9.75 -1.62
N ILE A 68 -8.99 9.83 -0.33
CA ILE A 68 -7.63 9.73 0.19
C ILE A 68 -7.63 8.65 1.27
N LEU A 69 -6.76 7.65 1.08
CA LEU A 69 -6.45 6.64 2.07
C LEU A 69 -4.95 6.70 2.38
N GLY A 70 -4.62 7.01 3.63
CA GLY A 70 -3.30 6.83 4.21
C GLY A 70 -3.36 5.74 5.27
N LEU A 71 -2.68 4.62 5.06
CA LEU A 71 -2.74 3.51 5.99
C LEU A 71 -1.37 2.88 6.19
N CYS A 72 -0.98 2.66 7.44
CA CYS A 72 0.18 1.84 7.76
C CYS A 72 -0.18 0.66 8.65
N SER A 73 0.33 -0.50 8.28
CA SER A 73 0.30 -1.72 9.10
C SER A 73 1.67 -1.96 9.73
N THR A 74 1.73 -2.28 11.03
CA THR A 74 3.00 -2.45 11.77
C THR A 74 3.30 -3.89 12.20
N HIS A 75 2.32 -4.79 12.13
CA HIS A 75 2.42 -6.20 12.49
C HIS A 75 1.72 -7.08 11.44
N GLN A 76 2.01 -6.84 10.17
CA GLN A 76 1.34 -7.55 9.10
C GLN A 76 1.64 -9.05 9.11
N THR A 77 0.58 -9.85 9.18
CA THR A 77 0.65 -11.32 9.15
C THR A 77 0.25 -11.91 7.80
N GLU A 78 -0.61 -11.23 7.05
CA GLU A 78 -0.99 -11.64 5.70
C GLU A 78 0.14 -11.36 4.72
N ARG A 79 0.42 -12.32 3.84
CA ARG A 79 1.50 -12.25 2.85
C ARG A 79 1.07 -11.54 1.57
N LEU A 80 -0.22 -11.56 1.26
CA LEU A 80 -0.80 -10.97 0.08
C LEU A 80 -2.09 -10.26 0.48
N LEU A 81 -2.24 -9.01 0.07
CA LEU A 81 -3.46 -8.23 0.16
C LEU A 81 -3.96 -7.95 -1.25
N VAL A 82 -5.09 -8.57 -1.61
CA VAL A 82 -5.74 -8.36 -2.90
C VAL A 82 -6.76 -7.23 -2.74
N ILE A 83 -6.67 -6.24 -3.62
CA ILE A 83 -7.70 -5.20 -3.72
C ILE A 83 -8.72 -5.67 -4.75
N GLY A 84 -9.98 -5.81 -4.33
CA GLY A 84 -11.07 -6.21 -5.23
C GLY A 84 -11.33 -5.15 -6.30
N ALA A 85 -11.72 -5.57 -7.51
CA ALA A 85 -12.05 -4.67 -8.61
C ALA A 85 -13.23 -3.73 -8.27
N ASP A 86 -14.15 -4.19 -7.41
CA ASP A 86 -15.31 -3.42 -6.96
C ASP A 86 -15.03 -2.55 -5.72
N ALA A 87 -13.77 -2.32 -5.37
CA ALA A 87 -13.39 -1.50 -4.22
C ALA A 87 -12.82 -0.14 -4.67
N PHE A 88 -12.94 0.87 -3.81
CA PHE A 88 -12.24 2.15 -3.92
C PHE A 88 -12.56 2.96 -5.20
N HIS A 89 -13.82 2.95 -5.65
CA HIS A 89 -14.22 3.61 -6.91
C HIS A 89 -13.97 5.13 -6.98
N CYS A 90 -13.93 5.80 -5.82
CA CYS A 90 -13.72 7.25 -5.72
C CYS A 90 -12.29 7.62 -5.31
N LEU A 91 -11.42 6.62 -5.07
CA LEU A 91 -10.12 6.86 -4.49
C LEU A 91 -9.17 7.46 -5.51
N ALA A 92 -8.59 8.61 -5.15
CA ALA A 92 -7.59 9.33 -5.93
C ALA A 92 -6.17 9.11 -5.37
N THR A 93 -6.04 8.93 -4.05
CA THR A 93 -4.76 8.72 -3.37
C THR A 93 -4.82 7.46 -2.52
N PHE A 94 -3.99 6.47 -2.86
CA PHE A 94 -3.86 5.19 -2.15
C PHE A 94 -2.45 5.04 -1.59
N ILE A 95 -2.23 5.36 -0.32
CA ILE A 95 -0.94 5.18 0.35
C ILE A 95 -1.09 4.10 1.42
N VAL A 96 -0.58 2.90 1.15
CA VAL A 96 -0.65 1.76 2.06
C VAL A 96 0.72 1.13 2.24
N HIS A 97 1.33 1.33 3.41
CA HIS A 97 2.62 0.71 3.75
C HIS A 97 2.47 -0.38 4.80
N LEU A 98 3.08 -1.53 4.54
CA LEU A 98 2.96 -2.72 5.37
C LEU A 98 4.31 -3.09 5.98
N THR A 99 4.32 -3.35 7.28
CA THR A 99 5.46 -3.85 8.03
C THR A 99 5.01 -5.03 8.90
N PRO A 100 5.64 -6.22 8.84
CA PRO A 100 6.53 -6.67 7.77
C PRO A 100 5.94 -6.47 6.36
N PRO A 101 6.77 -6.42 5.29
CA PRO A 101 6.26 -6.24 3.94
C PRO A 101 5.31 -7.37 3.56
N ALA A 102 4.16 -7.02 2.98
CA ALA A 102 3.28 -7.94 2.27
C ALA A 102 3.16 -7.50 0.81
N GLN A 103 2.71 -8.39 -0.07
CA GLN A 103 2.42 -8.06 -1.46
C GLN A 103 1.09 -7.31 -1.56
N ILE A 104 1.07 -6.22 -2.31
CA ILE A 104 -0.14 -5.58 -2.82
C ILE A 104 -0.05 -5.71 -4.33
N ILE A 105 -0.98 -6.44 -4.94
CA ILE A 105 -1.03 -6.65 -6.39
C ILE A 105 -2.28 -5.95 -6.93
N PHE A 106 -2.07 -5.01 -7.85
CA PHE A 106 -3.15 -4.27 -8.49
C PHE A 106 -3.67 -5.07 -9.70
N GLY A 107 -4.82 -5.73 -9.54
CA GLY A 107 -5.49 -6.41 -10.64
C GLY A 107 -6.09 -5.44 -11.67
N GLN A 108 -6.59 -5.98 -12.79
CA GLN A 108 -7.29 -5.18 -13.79
C GLN A 108 -8.54 -4.51 -13.21
N GLY A 109 -8.76 -3.24 -13.58
CA GLY A 109 -9.94 -2.46 -13.18
C GLY A 109 -9.94 -1.99 -11.72
N VAL A 110 -8.93 -2.34 -10.94
CA VAL A 110 -8.75 -1.90 -9.56
C VAL A 110 -8.37 -0.42 -9.53
N LEU A 111 -8.87 0.32 -8.53
CA LEU A 111 -8.50 1.71 -8.30
C LEU A 111 -8.61 2.59 -9.57
N PRO A 112 -9.78 2.61 -10.25
CA PRO A 112 -9.91 3.19 -11.59
C PRO A 112 -9.61 4.70 -11.67
N ARG A 113 -9.63 5.40 -10.53
CA ARG A 113 -9.40 6.85 -10.40
C ARG A 113 -8.16 7.20 -9.59
N ALA A 114 -7.32 6.23 -9.23
CA ALA A 114 -6.13 6.51 -8.44
C ALA A 114 -5.10 7.26 -9.27
N GLU A 115 -4.85 8.51 -8.89
CA GLU A 115 -3.84 9.40 -9.46
C GLU A 115 -2.50 9.23 -8.72
N GLU A 116 -2.56 8.86 -7.43
CA GLU A 116 -1.40 8.70 -6.58
C GLU A 116 -1.45 7.35 -5.85
N VAL A 117 -0.40 6.55 -5.99
CA VAL A 117 -0.25 5.30 -5.21
C VAL A 117 1.07 5.23 -4.49
N GLY A 118 1.06 4.70 -3.28
CA GLY A 118 2.24 4.47 -2.47
C GLY A 118 2.13 3.15 -1.74
N PHE A 119 3.16 2.31 -1.86
CA PHE A 119 3.15 0.99 -1.23
C PHE A 119 4.56 0.43 -1.01
N SER A 120 4.63 -0.57 -0.12
CA SER A 120 5.85 -1.34 0.10
C SER A 120 5.83 -2.62 -0.75
N PHE A 121 6.94 -2.95 -1.41
CA PHE A 121 7.08 -4.17 -2.22
C PHE A 121 8.15 -5.09 -1.62
N GLY A 122 7.75 -6.25 -1.11
CA GLY A 122 8.66 -7.21 -0.47
C GLY A 122 9.33 -8.13 -1.48
N VAL A 123 10.61 -7.94 -1.80
CA VAL A 123 11.29 -8.71 -2.86
C VAL A 123 11.38 -10.20 -2.53
N ARG A 124 11.75 -10.55 -1.30
CA ARG A 124 11.79 -11.96 -0.86
C ARG A 124 10.41 -12.60 -0.97
N LEU A 125 9.40 -11.89 -0.48
CA LEU A 125 8.04 -12.40 -0.44
C LEU A 125 7.44 -12.58 -1.83
N ALA A 126 7.74 -11.67 -2.76
CA ALA A 126 7.34 -11.83 -4.16
C ALA A 126 7.87 -13.16 -4.72
N LYS A 127 9.14 -13.48 -4.47
CA LYS A 127 9.73 -14.76 -4.89
C LYS A 127 9.10 -15.96 -4.18
N ASP A 128 8.93 -15.88 -2.87
CA ASP A 128 8.35 -16.97 -2.07
C ASP A 128 6.93 -17.33 -2.52
N GLU A 129 6.18 -16.34 -3.04
CA GLU A 129 4.83 -16.49 -3.57
C GLU A 129 4.78 -16.71 -5.11
N GLY A 130 5.94 -16.91 -5.76
CA GLY A 130 6.03 -17.24 -7.19
C GLY A 130 5.95 -16.06 -8.17
N ASN A 131 6.02 -14.82 -7.68
CA ASN A 131 6.12 -13.60 -8.50
C ASN A 131 7.60 -13.29 -8.84
N ASP A 132 8.24 -14.16 -9.61
CA ASP A 132 9.65 -14.03 -10.04
C ASP A 132 9.91 -12.88 -11.04
N ASP A 133 8.83 -12.40 -11.65
CA ASP A 133 8.80 -11.26 -12.56
C ASP A 133 8.61 -9.93 -11.82
N PHE A 134 8.37 -9.95 -10.50
CA PHE A 134 8.16 -8.76 -9.68
C PHE A 134 7.06 -7.82 -10.23
N ASP A 135 6.00 -8.41 -10.81
CA ASP A 135 4.86 -7.64 -11.29
C ASP A 135 4.06 -7.10 -10.11
N SER A 136 3.90 -5.78 -10.06
CA SER A 136 3.07 -5.12 -9.05
C SER A 136 1.65 -4.84 -9.55
N GLY A 137 1.42 -4.96 -10.86
CA GLY A 137 0.17 -4.58 -11.51
C GLY A 137 0.01 -3.08 -11.70
N LEU A 138 1.07 -2.27 -11.51
CA LEU A 138 1.01 -0.81 -11.70
C LEU A 138 0.46 -0.40 -13.07
N GLY A 139 0.73 -1.18 -14.12
CA GLY A 139 0.18 -0.98 -15.47
C GLY A 139 -1.35 -1.02 -15.57
N ASN A 140 -2.04 -1.57 -14.56
CA ASN A 140 -3.50 -1.64 -14.52
C ASN A 140 -4.14 -0.34 -13.99
N LEU A 141 -3.35 0.59 -13.45
CA LEU A 141 -3.84 1.83 -12.84
C LEU A 141 -3.92 2.96 -13.87
N LEU A 142 -4.97 2.95 -14.67
CA LEU A 142 -5.10 3.83 -15.85
C LEU A 142 -5.15 5.33 -15.57
N SER A 143 -5.38 5.75 -14.32
CA SER A 143 -5.38 7.17 -13.91
C SER A 143 -4.08 7.61 -13.23
N LEU A 144 -3.10 6.71 -13.09
CA LEU A 144 -1.91 6.93 -12.27
C LEU A 144 -1.05 8.07 -12.82
N GLN A 145 -0.64 8.98 -11.94
CA GLN A 145 0.23 10.12 -12.22
C GLN A 145 1.45 10.17 -11.30
N ARG A 146 1.35 9.65 -10.07
CA ARG A 146 2.44 9.64 -9.08
C ARG A 146 2.54 8.31 -8.35
N ALA A 147 3.74 7.76 -8.25
CA ALA A 147 4.00 6.48 -7.59
C ALA A 147 5.11 6.58 -6.54
N PHE A 148 4.85 6.07 -5.33
CA PHE A 148 5.80 6.04 -4.23
C PHE A 148 6.08 4.60 -3.80
N LEU A 149 7.16 4.02 -4.31
CA LEU A 149 7.50 2.63 -4.07
C LEU A 149 8.60 2.51 -3.02
N ARG A 150 8.34 1.70 -2.00
CA ARG A 150 9.35 1.28 -1.03
C ARG A 150 9.69 -0.20 -1.25
N ILE A 151 10.84 -0.47 -1.86
CA ILE A 151 11.32 -1.81 -2.11
C ILE A 151 11.98 -2.35 -0.84
N CYS A 152 11.50 -3.48 -0.34
CA CYS A 152 12.02 -4.13 0.86
C CYS A 152 12.88 -5.34 0.47
N CYS A 153 14.21 -5.17 0.58
CA CYS A 153 15.22 -6.15 0.15
C CYS A 153 15.74 -7.05 1.28
N GLY A 154 15.07 -7.09 2.42
CA GLY A 154 15.51 -7.89 3.58
C GLY A 154 15.65 -9.37 3.24
N GLY A 155 16.86 -9.91 3.38
CA GLY A 155 17.16 -11.33 3.14
C GLY A 155 17.16 -11.76 1.67
N VAL A 156 17.40 -10.85 0.72
CA VAL A 156 17.73 -11.19 -0.68
C VAL A 156 19.13 -10.72 -1.03
N THR A 157 19.73 -11.31 -2.08
CA THR A 157 21.03 -10.86 -2.60
C THR A 157 20.91 -9.51 -3.31
N VAL A 158 22.03 -8.78 -3.43
CA VAL A 158 22.09 -7.50 -4.15
C VAL A 158 21.63 -7.65 -5.60
N GLY A 159 22.01 -8.73 -6.28
CA GLY A 159 21.58 -8.99 -7.65
C GLY A 159 20.06 -9.15 -7.77
N VAL A 160 19.42 -9.83 -6.82
CA VAL A 160 17.96 -9.97 -6.79
C VAL A 160 17.28 -8.64 -6.47
N ALA A 161 17.83 -7.86 -5.54
CA ALA A 161 17.32 -6.52 -5.23
C ALA A 161 17.39 -5.58 -6.44
N ARG A 162 18.54 -5.52 -7.14
CA ARG A 162 18.74 -4.72 -8.35
C ARG A 162 17.79 -5.17 -9.48
N LYS A 163 17.57 -6.49 -9.64
CA LYS A 163 16.60 -7.01 -10.62
C LYS A 163 15.19 -6.51 -10.31
N ALA A 164 14.73 -6.62 -9.06
CA ALA A 164 13.38 -6.18 -8.68
C ALA A 164 13.20 -4.66 -8.86
N GLU A 165 14.20 -3.86 -8.48
CA GLU A 165 14.20 -2.41 -8.69
C GLU A 165 14.14 -2.04 -10.18
N ALA A 166 14.94 -2.72 -11.02
CA ALA A 166 14.93 -2.50 -12.46
C ALA A 166 13.57 -2.84 -13.09
N VAL A 167 12.92 -3.93 -12.65
CA VAL A 167 11.60 -4.32 -13.16
C VAL A 167 10.51 -3.33 -12.71
N LEU A 168 10.49 -2.92 -11.44
CA LEU A 168 9.52 -1.95 -10.95
C LEU A 168 9.71 -0.58 -11.61
N ARG A 169 10.96 -0.15 -11.86
CA ARG A 169 11.24 1.04 -12.69
C ARG A 169 10.69 0.88 -14.09
N HIS A 170 10.97 -0.25 -14.73
CA HIS A 170 10.50 -0.50 -16.08
C HIS A 170 8.96 -0.43 -16.19
N GLN A 171 8.23 -0.97 -15.21
CA GLN A 171 6.75 -0.87 -15.14
C GLN A 171 6.27 0.58 -15.09
N VAL A 172 6.97 1.47 -14.39
CA VAL A 172 6.69 2.92 -14.37
C VAL A 172 7.02 3.54 -15.72
N ASP A 173 8.19 3.25 -16.28
CA ASP A 173 8.68 3.89 -17.51
C ASP A 173 7.77 3.61 -18.72
N VAL A 174 7.27 2.37 -18.81
CA VAL A 174 6.36 1.93 -19.88
C VAL A 174 4.88 2.17 -19.58
N HIS A 175 4.55 2.73 -18.41
CA HIS A 175 3.18 3.02 -18.04
C HIS A 175 2.58 4.06 -19.01
N PRO A 176 1.33 3.89 -19.49
CA PRO A 176 0.73 4.79 -20.49
C PRO A 176 0.73 6.29 -20.13
N ASN A 177 0.65 6.59 -18.83
CA ASN A 177 0.62 7.96 -18.32
C ASN A 177 1.99 8.51 -17.89
N HIS A 178 3.07 7.72 -17.97
CA HIS A 178 4.42 8.09 -17.50
C HIS A 178 4.43 8.78 -16.12
N PRO A 179 3.97 8.09 -15.06
CA PRO A 179 3.80 8.70 -13.76
C PRO A 179 5.17 9.09 -13.15
N GLU A 180 5.20 10.20 -12.43
CA GLU A 180 6.36 10.57 -11.63
C GLU A 180 6.53 9.53 -10.51
N ALA A 181 7.70 8.89 -10.45
CA ALA A 181 7.96 7.85 -9.48
C ALA A 181 9.12 8.18 -8.55
N THR A 182 8.87 8.03 -7.25
CA THR A 182 9.91 7.95 -6.24
C THR A 182 10.05 6.50 -5.79
N ILE A 183 11.21 5.90 -6.10
CA ILE A 183 11.51 4.51 -5.74
C ILE A 183 12.66 4.52 -4.73
N SER A 184 12.45 3.89 -3.59
CA SER A 184 13.44 3.77 -2.52
C SER A 184 13.67 2.32 -2.14
N THR A 185 14.91 1.93 -1.88
CA THR A 185 15.27 0.60 -1.37
C THR A 185 15.52 0.68 0.14
N GLY A 186 14.80 -0.14 0.91
CA GLY A 186 14.97 -0.26 2.35
C GLY A 186 16.26 -1.00 2.72
N GLN A 187 17.15 -0.28 3.40
CA GLN A 187 18.52 -0.64 3.79
C GLN A 187 19.50 -0.76 2.62
N SER A 188 20.60 -0.01 2.76
CA SER A 188 21.74 0.11 1.86
C SER A 188 22.16 -1.23 1.28
N ILE A 189 22.00 -1.36 -0.04
CA ILE A 189 22.85 -2.24 -0.84
C ILE A 189 24.29 -1.89 -0.44
N PRO A 190 25.10 -2.83 0.08
CA PRO A 190 26.52 -2.59 0.24
C PRO A 190 27.04 -2.15 -1.12
N GLN A 191 27.57 -0.92 -1.19
CA GLN A 191 28.32 -0.48 -2.36
C GLN A 191 29.39 -1.53 -2.64
N ASP A 192 29.53 -1.81 -3.92
CA ASP A 192 30.29 -2.91 -4.51
C ASP A 192 31.59 -3.20 -3.73
N ALA A 193 31.74 -4.43 -3.24
CA ALA A 193 33.07 -4.94 -2.98
C ALA A 193 33.64 -5.28 -4.36
N ASP A 194 34.60 -4.46 -4.80
CA ASP A 194 35.43 -4.71 -5.99
C ASP A 194 35.86 -6.19 -6.04
N GLU A 195 35.42 -6.91 -7.06
CA GLU A 195 35.90 -8.26 -7.38
C GLU A 195 37.26 -8.26 -8.12
N ASP A 196 38.07 -7.21 -7.96
CA ASP A 196 39.32 -7.02 -8.74
C ASP A 196 40.60 -6.86 -7.90
N GLN A 197 40.67 -7.42 -6.70
CA GLN A 197 41.96 -7.59 -5.99
C GLN A 197 42.05 -8.91 -5.23
N LEU A 198 42.15 -10.03 -5.96
CA LEU A 198 42.91 -11.21 -5.49
C LEU A 198 43.68 -11.80 -6.68
N LEU A 199 44.82 -11.20 -6.98
CA LEU A 199 45.99 -11.91 -7.53
C LEU A 199 46.76 -12.55 -6.37
#